data_AF-A0AAV4RCY5-F1
#
_entry.id   AF-A0AAV4RCY5-F1
#
_cell.length_a   1.000
_cell.length_b   1.000
_cell.length_c   1.000
_cell.angle_alpha   90.00
_cell.angle_beta   90.00
_cell.angle_gamma   90.00
#
_symmetry.space_group_name_H-M   'P 1'
#
loop_
_entity.id
_entity.type
_entity.pdbx_description
1 polymer ?
#
loop_
_entity_poly.entity_id
_entity_poly.type
_entity_poly.pdbx_seq_one_letter_code
_entity_poly.pdbx_strand_id
1 'polypeptide(L)'
;MRLIPAPRGTGIVSAPVPKKLLTMAGIEDCYTSARGSTATLGNFAKATYLAIQKTYSYLTPDLWKDQALTKSPYQEYSDYLMMNHKPIGAASTQRQEQVAA
;
A
#
# COMPACT_ATOMS: atom_id res chain seq x y z
N MET A 1 -5.48 11.97 -11.73
CA MET A 1 -6.63 11.62 -10.86
C MET A 1 -6.54 12.49 -9.62
N ARG A 2 -7.60 13.22 -9.28
CA ARG A 2 -7.71 14.06 -8.09
C ARG A 2 -8.89 13.56 -7.26
N LEU A 3 -8.63 13.29 -5.99
CA LEU A 3 -9.65 12.92 -5.00
C LEU A 3 -10.02 14.18 -4.22
N ILE A 4 -11.31 14.39 -4.01
CA ILE A 4 -11.85 15.55 -3.29
C ILE A 4 -12.81 14.99 -2.23
N PRO A 5 -12.64 15.35 -0.94
CA PRO A 5 -13.56 14.94 0.12
C PRO A 5 -15.00 15.35 -0.22
N ALA A 6 -15.95 14.45 0.02
CA ALA A 6 -17.37 14.72 -0.19
C ALA A 6 -18.14 14.64 1.15
N PRO A 7 -19.30 15.31 1.27
CA PRO A 7 -20.18 15.14 2.43
C PRO A 7 -20.61 13.69 2.61
N ARG A 8 -20.95 13.32 3.84
CA ARG A 8 -21.42 11.97 4.19
C ARG A 8 -22.68 11.61 3.39
N GLY A 9 -22.72 10.39 2.85
CA GLY A 9 -23.85 9.89 2.07
C GLY A 9 -23.83 10.28 0.58
N THR A 10 -22.77 10.92 0.11
CA THR A 10 -22.56 11.20 -1.33
C THR A 10 -22.25 9.93 -2.11
N GLY A 11 -21.55 8.99 -1.46
CA GLY A 11 -20.97 7.83 -2.13
C GLY A 11 -19.78 8.21 -3.01
N ILE A 12 -19.33 7.23 -3.82
CA ILE A 12 -18.20 7.41 -4.72
C ILE A 12 -18.67 7.84 -6.11
N VAL A 13 -18.40 9.10 -6.46
CA VAL A 13 -18.67 9.67 -7.79
C VAL A 13 -17.42 9.51 -8.66
N SER A 14 -17.33 8.36 -9.34
CA SER A 14 -16.22 8.05 -10.25
C SER A 14 -16.61 7.05 -11.34
N ALA A 15 -15.73 6.90 -12.33
CA ALA A 15 -15.80 5.84 -13.33
C ALA A 15 -15.65 4.44 -12.69
N PRO A 16 -16.08 3.35 -13.36
CA PRO A 16 -16.15 2.02 -12.76
C PRO A 16 -14.81 1.50 -12.18
N VAL A 17 -13.69 1.77 -12.86
CA VAL A 17 -12.36 1.29 -12.45
C VAL A 17 -11.88 1.94 -11.13
N PRO A 18 -11.79 3.28 -11.02
CA PRO A 18 -11.47 3.92 -9.74
C PRO A 18 -12.52 3.67 -8.67
N LYS A 19 -13.80 3.57 -9.04
CA LYS A 19 -14.88 3.29 -8.07
C LYS A 19 -14.60 1.98 -7.33
N LYS A 20 -14.22 0.92 -8.04
CA LYS A 20 -13.86 -0.36 -7.41
C LYS A 20 -12.64 -0.24 -6.51
N LEU A 21 -11.60 0.47 -6.95
CA LEU A 21 -10.38 0.68 -6.14
C LEU A 21 -10.67 1.49 -4.87
N LEU A 22 -11.47 2.56 -4.96
CA LEU A 22 -11.85 3.39 -3.82
C LEU A 22 -12.73 2.63 -2.82
N THR A 23 -13.65 1.78 -3.31
CA THR A 23 -14.41 0.87 -2.44
C THR A 23 -13.51 -0.13 -1.74
N MET A 24 -12.52 -0.71 -2.42
CA MET A 24 -11.55 -1.64 -1.80
C MET A 24 -10.65 -0.94 -0.77
N ALA A 25 -10.36 0.34 -0.97
CA ALA A 25 -9.63 1.16 -0.01
C ALA A 25 -10.48 1.58 1.21
N GLY A 26 -11.77 1.27 1.24
CA GLY A 26 -12.68 1.64 2.34
C GLY A 26 -13.13 3.10 2.32
N ILE A 27 -13.00 3.80 1.18
CA ILE A 27 -13.46 5.19 1.06
C ILE A 27 -14.96 5.19 0.76
N GLU A 28 -15.74 5.81 1.64
CA GLU A 28 -17.21 5.86 1.52
C GLU A 28 -17.68 7.00 0.61
N ASP A 29 -17.16 8.21 0.81
CA ASP A 29 -17.64 9.43 0.17
C ASP A 29 -16.48 10.19 -0.49
N CYS A 30 -16.50 10.32 -1.82
CA CYS A 30 -15.45 11.04 -2.55
C CYS A 30 -15.93 11.51 -3.93
N TYR A 31 -15.64 12.78 -4.25
CA TYR A 31 -15.69 13.27 -5.62
C TYR A 31 -14.36 13.00 -6.32
N THR A 32 -14.41 12.67 -7.61
CA THR A 32 -13.21 12.43 -8.40
C THR A 32 -13.16 13.32 -9.64
N SER A 33 -11.97 13.80 -9.95
CA SER A 33 -11.70 14.51 -11.20
C SER A 33 -10.48 13.89 -11.87
N ALA A 34 -10.63 13.50 -13.13
CA ALA A 34 -9.56 12.94 -13.94
C ALA A 34 -9.30 13.84 -15.14
N ARG A 35 -8.03 14.05 -15.46
CA ARG A 35 -7.57 14.78 -16.64
C ARG A 35 -6.47 13.96 -17.32
N GLY A 36 -6.49 13.90 -18.65
CA GLY A 36 -5.60 13.07 -19.46
C GLY A 36 -6.33 11.90 -20.12
N SER A 37 -5.58 10.93 -20.67
CA SER A 37 -6.16 9.75 -21.31
C SER A 37 -6.69 8.75 -20.27
N THR A 38 -8.00 8.80 -20.00
CA THR A 38 -8.70 7.90 -19.07
C THR A 38 -9.19 6.61 -19.74
N ALA A 39 -9.07 6.50 -21.07
CA ALA A 39 -9.46 5.31 -21.81
C ALA A 39 -8.52 4.12 -21.55
N THR A 40 -7.26 4.38 -21.22
CA THR A 40 -6.29 3.33 -20.90
C THR A 40 -6.42 2.89 -19.44
N LEU A 41 -7.00 1.70 -19.24
CA LEU A 41 -7.32 1.15 -17.91
C LEU A 41 -6.10 1.13 -16.96
N GLY A 42 -4.94 0.64 -17.41
CA GLY A 42 -3.75 0.49 -16.56
C GLY A 42 -3.25 1.81 -15.99
N ASN A 43 -3.13 2.84 -16.84
CA ASN A 43 -2.70 4.17 -16.41
C ASN A 43 -3.72 4.82 -15.47
N PHE A 44 -5.01 4.61 -15.74
CA PHE A 44 -6.08 5.18 -14.95
C PHE A 44 -6.17 4.55 -13.55
N ALA A 45 -6.04 3.22 -13.46
CA ALA A 45 -5.94 2.50 -12.19
C ALA A 45 -4.69 2.92 -11.41
N LYS A 46 -3.53 2.98 -12.05
CA LYS A 46 -2.27 3.41 -11.43
C LYS A 46 -2.37 4.85 -10.90
N ALA A 47 -2.96 5.76 -11.66
CA ALA A 47 -3.16 7.14 -11.22
C ALA A 47 -4.09 7.24 -9.98
N THR A 48 -5.08 6.35 -9.88
CA THR A 48 -5.96 6.27 -8.70
C THR A 48 -5.21 5.75 -7.49
N TYR A 49 -4.44 4.66 -7.65
CA TYR A 49 -3.60 4.12 -6.57
C TYR A 49 -2.60 5.15 -6.04
N LEU A 50 -1.91 5.86 -6.93
CA LEU A 50 -0.99 6.94 -6.55
C LEU A 50 -1.68 8.08 -5.81
N ALA A 51 -2.95 8.38 -6.13
CA ALA A 51 -3.71 9.40 -5.41
C ALA A 51 -4.01 8.97 -3.96
N ILE A 52 -4.32 7.69 -3.73
CA ILE A 52 -4.52 7.12 -2.39
C ILE A 52 -3.20 7.10 -1.62
N GLN A 53 -2.10 6.66 -2.22
CA GLN A 53 -0.80 6.65 -1.54
C GLN A 53 -0.40 8.05 -1.03
N LYS A 54 -0.70 9.09 -1.80
CA LYS A 54 -0.42 10.48 -1.43
C LYS A 54 -1.23 10.99 -0.25
N THR A 55 -2.31 10.33 0.17
CA THR A 55 -3.07 10.76 1.37
C THR A 55 -2.22 10.59 2.63
N TYR A 56 -1.44 9.52 2.73
CA TYR A 56 -0.48 9.32 3.82
C TYR A 56 0.75 10.23 3.73
N SER A 57 1.10 10.67 2.52
CA SER A 57 2.20 11.62 2.32
C SER A 57 1.81 13.07 2.63
N TYR A 58 0.52 13.36 2.80
CA TYR A 58 0.03 14.70 3.07
C TYR A 58 0.11 15.00 4.57
N LEU A 59 0.86 16.02 4.95
CA LEU A 59 1.05 16.39 6.35
C LEU A 59 -0.06 17.35 6.81
N THR A 60 -0.93 16.86 7.67
CA THR A 60 -2.01 17.63 8.30
C THR A 60 -1.60 18.11 9.70
N PRO A 61 -2.19 19.20 10.24
CA PRO A 61 -1.78 19.77 11.52
C PRO A 61 -1.83 18.85 12.75
N ASP A 62 -2.68 17.83 12.71
CA ASP A 62 -2.79 16.76 13.71
C ASP A 62 -1.52 15.88 13.77
N LEU A 63 -0.78 15.78 12.67
CA LEU A 63 0.43 14.97 12.54
C LEU A 63 1.73 15.76 12.77
N TRP A 64 1.66 17.05 13.14
CA TRP A 64 2.85 17.89 13.38
C TRP A 64 3.61 17.56 14.67
N LYS A 65 2.99 16.82 15.58
CA LYS A 65 3.64 16.46 16.85
C LYS A 65 4.74 15.43 16.58
N ASP A 66 5.95 15.71 17.05
CA ASP A 66 7.07 14.78 16.96
C ASP A 66 6.72 13.46 17.66
N GLN A 67 6.80 12.36 16.90
CA GLN A 67 6.67 11.00 17.41
C GLN A 67 8.07 10.39 17.50
N ALA A 68 8.45 9.89 18.67
CA ALA A 68 9.71 9.17 18.82
C ALA A 68 9.68 7.87 18.00
N LEU A 69 10.73 7.62 17.23
CA LEU A 69 10.85 6.39 16.45
C LEU A 69 10.97 5.19 17.39
N THR A 70 10.04 4.25 17.28
CA THR A 70 10.10 2.98 18.00
C THR A 70 11.11 2.04 17.33
N LYS A 71 11.58 1.03 18.07
CA LYS A 71 12.42 -0.03 17.48
C LYS A 71 11.63 -0.73 16.39
N SER A 72 12.30 -1.05 15.28
CA SER A 72 11.65 -1.80 14.20
C SER A 72 11.25 -3.19 14.72
N PRO A 73 10.13 -3.79 14.24
CA PRO A 73 9.75 -5.14 14.64
C PRO A 73 10.85 -6.17 14.35
N TYR A 74 11.62 -5.98 13.27
CA TYR A 74 12.78 -6.84 12.97
C TYR A 74 13.86 -6.78 14.04
N GLN A 75 14.09 -5.60 14.62
CA GLN A 75 15.07 -5.43 15.70
C GLN A 75 14.55 -5.98 17.03
N GLU A 76 13.26 -5.82 17.32
CA GLU A 76 12.64 -6.31 18.56
C GLU A 76 12.54 -7.84 18.59
N TYR A 77 12.14 -8.45 17.48
CA TYR A 77 11.94 -9.91 17.37
C TYR A 77 13.11 -10.63 16.69
N SER A 78 14.31 -10.03 16.70
CA SER A 78 15.50 -10.59 16.06
C SER A 78 15.78 -12.02 16.51
N ASP A 79 15.75 -12.30 17.81
CA ASP A 79 16.03 -13.63 18.37
C ASP A 79 14.99 -14.67 17.91
N TYR A 80 13.72 -14.28 17.88
CA TYR A 80 12.63 -15.14 17.42
C TYR A 80 12.76 -15.44 15.92
N LEU A 81 13.08 -14.42 15.12
CA LEU A 81 13.26 -14.57 13.67
C LEU A 81 14.47 -15.44 13.36
N MET A 82 15.60 -15.27 14.07
CA MET A 82 16.77 -16.13 13.89
C MET A 82 16.46 -17.62 14.13
N MET A 83 15.63 -17.91 15.15
CA MET A 83 15.30 -19.29 15.51
C MET A 83 14.32 -19.95 14.53
N ASN A 84 13.33 -19.20 14.04
CA ASN A 84 12.17 -19.76 13.34
C ASN A 84 12.10 -19.44 11.84
N HIS A 85 12.85 -18.44 11.36
CA HIS A 85 12.83 -18.05 9.95
C HIS A 85 13.75 -18.97 9.13
N LYS A 86 13.16 -19.82 8.27
CA LYS A 86 13.93 -20.49 7.22
C LYS A 86 14.33 -19.46 6.17
N PRO A 87 15.63 -19.23 5.91
CA PRO A 87 16.05 -18.36 4.83
C PRO A 87 15.50 -18.90 3.51
N ILE A 88 14.84 -18.05 2.74
CA ILE A 88 14.41 -18.37 1.37
C ILE A 88 15.70 -18.57 0.56
N GLY A 89 16.14 -19.82 0.43
CA GLY A 89 17.36 -20.21 -0.30
C GLY A 89 18.27 -21.24 0.40
N ALA A 90 18.12 -21.50 1.71
CA ALA A 90 19.05 -22.41 2.42
C ALA A 90 18.89 -23.91 2.05
N ALA A 91 17.82 -24.29 1.36
CA ALA A 91 17.52 -25.68 1.01
C ALA A 91 18.29 -26.21 -0.22
N SER A 92 19.00 -25.36 -0.98
CA SER A 92 19.73 -25.80 -2.20
C SER A 92 21.17 -26.24 -1.96
N THR A 93 21.84 -25.76 -0.90
CA THR A 93 23.26 -26.09 -0.63
C THR A 93 23.42 -27.48 -0.02
N GLN A 94 22.52 -27.91 0.87
CA GLN A 94 22.62 -29.22 1.53
C GLN A 94 22.42 -30.42 0.58
N ARG A 95 21.80 -30.20 -0.60
CA ARG A 95 21.56 -31.27 -1.58
C ARG A 95 22.76 -31.57 -2.48
N GLN A 96 23.78 -30.71 -2.52
CA GLN A 96 24.99 -30.97 -3.32
C GLN A 96 26.07 -31.74 -2.53
N GLU A 97 26.16 -31.57 -1.22
CA GLU A 97 27.14 -32.30 -0.40
C GLU A 97 26.76 -33.77 -0.19
N GLN A 98 25.47 -34.11 -0.21
CA GLN A 98 24.98 -35.50 -0.07
C GLN A 98 25.15 -36.38 -1.31
N VAL A 99 25.48 -35.82 -2.48
CA VAL A 99 25.66 -36.57 -3.73
C VAL A 99 27.15 -36.83 -4.03
N ALA A 100 28.06 -36.25 -3.24
CA ALA A 100 29.51 -36.38 -3.40
C ALA A 100 30.16 -37.39 -2.43
N ALA A 101 29.37 -38.17 -1.71
CA ALA A 101 29.79 -39.26 -0.81
C ALA A 101 29.13 -40.58 -1.25
#